data_AF-A0A961DGM9-F1
#
_entry.id   AF-A0A961DGM9-F1
#
_cell.length_a   1.000
_cell.length_b   1.000
_cell.length_c   1.000
_cell.angle_alpha   90.00
_cell.angle_beta   90.00
_cell.angle_gamma   90.00
#
_symmetry.space_group_name_H-M   'P 1'
#
loop_
_entity.id
_entity.type
_entity.pdbx_description
1 polymer ?
#
loop_
_entity_poly.entity_id
_entity_poly.type
_entity_poly.pdbx_seq_one_letter_code
_entity_poly.pdbx_strand_id
1 'polypeptide(L)'
;MALTADVKEELVRVESSRTSIRAAEVATILRFSGGLHLISGRVAVESELDTVEIAQRVRRDLVELYGVRSELSVISASGVRRTSH
;
A
#
# COMPACT_ATOMS: atom_id res chain seq x y z
N MET A 1 17.36 6.86 -8.62
CA MET A 1 17.50 8.03 -7.74
C MET A 1 17.85 7.51 -6.35
N ALA A 2 19.11 7.66 -5.91
CA ALA A 2 19.54 7.12 -4.62
C ALA A 2 18.95 7.94 -3.44
N LEU A 3 18.99 9.27 -3.55
CA LEU A 3 18.54 10.17 -2.48
C LEU A 3 17.04 10.04 -2.12
N THR A 4 16.17 9.70 -3.08
CA THR A 4 14.74 9.51 -2.79
C THR A 4 14.43 8.18 -2.13
N ALA A 5 15.27 7.16 -2.30
CA ALA A 5 15.12 5.88 -1.61
C ALA A 5 15.49 6.02 -0.13
N ASP A 6 16.61 6.69 0.17
CA ASP A 6 17.06 6.92 1.54
C ASP A 6 16.04 7.75 2.34
N VAL A 7 15.48 8.79 1.74
CA VAL A 7 14.42 9.61 2.38
C VAL A 7 13.16 8.79 2.61
N LYS A 8 12.77 7.89 1.68
CA LYS A 8 11.63 6.99 1.90
C LYS A 8 11.91 6.05 3.08
N GLU A 9 13.12 5.51 3.18
CA GLU A 9 13.51 4.65 4.31
C GLU A 9 13.45 5.40 5.64
N GLU A 10 13.91 6.65 5.69
CA GLU A 10 13.81 7.49 6.89
C GLU A 10 12.35 7.74 7.30
N LEU A 11 11.49 8.13 6.34
CA LEU A 11 10.07 8.39 6.59
C LEU A 11 9.32 7.13 7.07
N VAL A 12 9.68 5.95 6.55
CA VAL A 12 9.10 4.66 6.95
C VAL A 12 9.41 4.31 8.41
N ARG A 13 10.42 4.93 9.03
CA ARG A 13 10.72 4.72 10.46
C ARG A 13 9.91 5.62 11.39
N VAL A 14 9.23 6.64 10.85
CA VAL A 14 8.36 7.53 11.62
C VAL A 14 7.04 6.83 11.88
N GLU A 15 6.74 6.54 13.14
CA GLU A 15 5.48 5.93 13.57
C GLU A 15 4.65 6.93 14.38
N SER A 16 3.33 6.93 14.17
CA SER A 16 2.40 7.75 14.95
C SER A 16 1.54 6.88 15.85
N SER A 17 1.46 7.21 17.14
CA SER A 17 0.57 6.53 18.08
C SER A 17 -0.88 7.02 17.99
N ARG A 18 -1.14 8.15 17.32
CA ARG A 18 -2.48 8.73 17.25
C ARG A 18 -3.29 8.10 16.11
N THR A 19 -4.41 7.46 16.47
CA THR A 19 -5.33 6.79 15.55
C THR A 19 -5.76 7.67 14.37
N SER A 20 -6.03 8.96 14.59
CA SER A 20 -6.46 9.85 13.50
C SER A 20 -5.35 10.14 12.47
N ILE A 21 -4.08 10.14 12.89
CA ILE A 21 -2.95 10.33 11.98
C ILE A 21 -2.76 9.05 11.15
N ARG A 22 -2.80 7.88 11.79
CA ARG A 22 -2.71 6.59 11.09
C ARG A 22 -3.84 6.40 10.08
N ALA A 23 -5.07 6.74 10.45
CA ALA A 23 -6.21 6.70 9.54
C ALA A 23 -6.03 7.63 8.33
N ALA A 24 -5.53 8.85 8.55
CA ALA A 24 -5.25 9.80 7.49
C ALA A 24 -4.09 9.33 6.58
N GLU A 25 -3.05 8.70 7.15
CA GLU A 25 -1.93 8.13 6.42
C GLU A 25 -2.42 6.99 5.51
N VAL A 26 -3.15 6.01 6.05
CA VAL A 26 -3.71 4.89 5.26
C VAL A 26 -4.64 5.39 4.16
N ALA A 27 -5.55 6.32 4.46
CA ALA A 27 -6.47 6.86 3.47
C ALA A 27 -5.73 7.59 2.35
N THR A 28 -4.71 8.37 2.70
CA THR A 28 -3.84 9.06 1.74
C THR A 28 -3.11 8.07 0.84
N ILE A 29 -2.47 7.06 1.44
CA ILE A 29 -1.76 6.02 0.67
C ILE A 29 -2.72 5.36 -0.31
N LEU A 30 -3.82 4.78 0.16
CA LEU A 30 -4.79 4.10 -0.70
C LEU A 30 -5.39 5.02 -1.77
N ARG A 31 -5.49 6.33 -1.53
CA ARG A 31 -5.98 7.28 -2.53
C ARG A 31 -4.99 7.53 -3.67
N PHE A 32 -3.69 7.53 -3.39
CA PHE A 32 -2.66 7.86 -4.38
C PHE A 32 -2.02 6.64 -5.02
N SER A 33 -1.93 5.52 -4.29
CA SER A 33 -1.35 4.27 -4.79
C SER A 33 -2.41 3.23 -5.15
N GLY A 34 -3.67 3.47 -4.80
CA GLY A 34 -4.76 2.52 -4.96
C GLY A 34 -5.71 2.81 -6.12
N GLY A 35 -6.38 1.75 -6.57
CA GLY A 35 -7.45 1.75 -7.56
C GLY A 35 -8.62 0.87 -7.13
N LEU A 36 -9.80 1.13 -7.68
CA LEU A 36 -10.99 0.31 -7.49
C LEU A 36 -11.13 -0.68 -8.64
N HIS A 37 -10.97 -1.97 -8.35
CA HIS A 37 -11.03 -3.02 -9.35
C HIS A 37 -12.25 -3.92 -9.07
N LEU A 38 -12.92 -4.38 -10.14
CA LEU A 38 -14.01 -5.35 -10.01
C LEU A 38 -13.43 -6.76 -10.18
N ILE A 39 -13.37 -7.54 -9.10
CA ILE A 39 -12.83 -8.89 -9.09
C ILE A 39 -13.97 -9.86 -8.77
N SER A 40 -14.32 -10.72 -9.72
CA SER A 40 -15.42 -11.69 -9.57
C SER A 40 -16.74 -11.07 -9.08
N GLY A 41 -17.09 -9.89 -9.60
CA GLY A 41 -18.31 -9.16 -9.24
C GLY A 41 -18.25 -8.44 -7.88
N ARG A 42 -17.09 -8.39 -7.23
CA ARG A 42 -16.85 -7.65 -5.99
C ARG A 42 -15.92 -6.47 -6.24
N VAL A 43 -16.23 -5.33 -5.62
CA VAL A 43 -15.32 -4.17 -5.62
C VAL A 43 -14.17 -4.47 -4.66
N ALA A 44 -12.95 -4.38 -5.17
CA ALA A 44 -11.71 -4.53 -4.45
C ALA A 44 -10.91 -3.22 -4.54
N VAL A 45 -10.21 -2.89 -3.44
CA VAL A 45 -9.20 -1.83 -3.44
C VAL A 45 -7.86 -2.51 -3.65
N GLU A 46 -7.22 -2.29 -4.79
CA GLU A 46 -5.86 -2.78 -5.08
C GLU A 46 -4.89 -1.61 -4.97
N SER A 47 -3.72 -1.81 -4.38
CA SER A 47 -2.70 -0.76 -4.25
C SER A 47 -1.32 -1.32 -4.50
N GLU A 48 -0.54 -0.62 -5.31
CA GLU A 48 0.86 -0.95 -5.59
C GLU A 48 1.77 -0.02 -4.77
N LEU A 49 2.69 -0.60 -3.99
CA LEU A 49 3.55 0.15 -3.07
C LEU A 49 5.01 -0.18 -3.35
N ASP A 50 5.85 0.84 -3.29
CA ASP A 50 7.26 0.74 -3.70
C ASP A 50 8.09 -0.15 -2.77
N THR A 51 7.70 -0.31 -1.51
CA THR A 51 8.46 -1.08 -0.51
C THR A 51 7.55 -1.98 0.34
N VAL A 52 8.14 -3.08 0.80
CA VAL A 52 7.43 -4.09 1.61
C VAL A 52 7.06 -3.52 2.99
N GLU A 53 7.88 -2.64 3.54
CA GLU A 53 7.69 -2.02 4.85
C GLU A 53 6.41 -1.17 4.88
N ILE A 54 6.18 -0.36 3.84
CA ILE A 54 4.96 0.45 3.70
C ILE A 54 3.75 -0.49 3.52
N ALA A 55 3.88 -1.53 2.70
CA ALA A 55 2.79 -2.48 2.48
C ALA A 55 2.38 -3.23 3.76
N GLN A 56 3.36 -3.63 4.58
CA GLN A 56 3.11 -4.23 5.88
C GLN A 56 2.49 -3.24 6.87
N ARG A 57 2.95 -1.98 6.89
CA ARG A 57 2.36 -0.92 7.71
C ARG A 57 0.89 -0.71 7.38
N VAL A 58 0.55 -0.51 6.11
CA VAL A 58 -0.84 -0.35 5.66
C VAL A 58 -1.68 -1.56 6.04
N ARG A 59 -1.17 -2.78 5.85
CA ARG A 59 -1.87 -4.02 6.23
C ARG A 59 -2.15 -4.07 7.74
N ARG A 60 -1.18 -3.72 8.59
CA ARG A 60 -1.38 -3.69 10.05
C ARG A 60 -2.44 -2.66 10.42
N ASP A 61 -2.32 -1.45 9.89
CA ASP A 61 -3.24 -0.36 10.19
C ASP A 61 -4.67 -0.63 9.71
N LEU A 62 -4.85 -1.29 8.55
CA LEU A 62 -6.18 -1.72 8.11
C LEU A 62 -6.85 -2.70 9.08
N VAL A 63 -6.08 -3.63 9.64
CA VAL A 63 -6.59 -4.59 10.62
C VAL A 63 -6.89 -3.89 11.95
N GLU A 64 -5.96 -3.06 12.44
CA GLU A 64 -6.10 -2.41 13.74
C GLU A 64 -7.16 -1.30 13.77
N LEU A 65 -7.29 -0.52 12.69
CA LEU A 65 -8.21 0.61 12.62
C LEU A 65 -9.61 0.21 12.15
N TYR A 66 -9.69 -0.76 11.23
CA TYR A 66 -10.94 -1.07 10.53
C TYR A 66 -11.35 -2.55 10.59
N GLY A 67 -10.52 -3.43 11.17
CA GLY A 67 -10.79 -4.87 11.19
C GLY A 67 -10.74 -5.53 9.80
N VAL A 68 -10.17 -4.85 8.80
CA VAL A 68 -10.13 -5.34 7.42
C VAL A 68 -8.79 -6.05 7.17
N ARG A 69 -8.86 -7.30 6.72
CA ARG A 69 -7.67 -8.05 6.30
C ARG A 69 -7.38 -7.78 4.83
N SER A 70 -6.13 -7.48 4.52
CA SER A 70 -5.62 -7.39 3.16
C SER A 70 -4.68 -8.54 2.83
N GLU A 71 -4.60 -8.86 1.54
CA GLU A 71 -3.62 -9.77 0.97
C GLU A 71 -2.43 -8.96 0.43
N LEU A 72 -1.21 -9.51 0.54
CA LEU A 72 0.01 -8.89 0.02
C LEU A 72 0.67 -9.85 -0.96
N SER A 73 1.10 -9.30 -2.10
CA SER A 73 1.89 -10.01 -3.09
C SER A 73 3.04 -9.10 -3.55
N VAL A 74 4.22 -9.67 -3.75
CA VAL A 74 5.38 -8.94 -4.28
C VAL A 74 5.44 -9.16 -5.77
N ILE A 75 5.31 -8.08 -6.54
CA ILE A 75 5.43 -8.12 -7.99
C ILE A 75 6.89 -7.85 -8.34
N SER A 76 7.59 -8.87 -8.85
CA SER A 76 8.93 -8.67 -9.41
C SER A 76 8.86 -7.73 -10.61
N ALA A 77 9.89 -6.91 -10.82
CA ALA A 77 10.07 -6.13 -12.04
C ALA A 77 10.33 -7.05 -13.26
N SER A 78 9.32 -7.81 -13.67
CA SER A 78 9.34 -8.58 -14.91
C SER A 78 8.97 -7.62 -16.03
N GLY A 79 9.90 -7.39 -16.96
CA GLY A 79 9.68 -6.55 -18.14
C GLY A 79 8.33 -6.87 -18.78
N VAL A 80 7.52 -5.83 -18.96
CA VAL A 80 6.14 -5.87 -19.47
C VAL A 80 6.08 -6.64 -20.80
N ARG A 81 5.75 -7.92 -20.73
CA ARG A 81 5.06 -8.65 -21.78
C ARG A 81 3.84 -9.30 -21.13
N ARG A 82 2.77 -8.52 -21.03
CA ARG A 82 1.42 -9.09 -20.92
C ARG A 82 0.58 -8.45 -22.00
N THR A 83 0.48 -9.18 -23.09
CA THR A 83 -0.41 -8.97 -24.23
C THR A 83 -1.85 -8.88 -23.75
N SER A 84 -2.54 -7.81 -24.13
CA SER A 84 -3.99 -7.70 -24.10
C SER A 84 -4.61 -8.73 -25.04
N HIS A 85 -5.53 -9.53 -24.53
CA HIS A 85 -6.52 -10.26 -25.32
C HIS A 85 -7.91 -9.91 -24.82
#